data_AF-A0A965ACC8-F1
#
_entry.id   AF-A0A965ACC8-F1
#
_cell.length_a   1.000
_cell.length_b   1.000
_cell.length_c   1.000
_cell.angle_alpha   90.00
_cell.angle_beta   90.00
_cell.angle_gamma   90.00
#
_symmetry.space_group_name_H-M   'P 1'
#
loop_
_entity.id
_entity.type
_entity.pdbx_description
1 polymer ?
#
loop_
_entity_poly.entity_id
_entity_poly.type
_entity_poly.pdbx_seq_one_letter_code
_entity_poly.pdbx_strand_id
1 'polypeptide(L)'
;MKTILKTVLIAFVAGLAGAFTFYKYKIEPALENNSLATHQLTSARSFTDDEAEKTSEPLTLADNFNTNVSLPPVDFSEAATKAIPSVVYINSISKGVATSWDWFFGGTSSQTQVSSGSGVIFTADGYIVTNNHVVASAERIEVIYNKRNYVAELVGTDPSTDLAVLKIEENNLPAITLGNAKNVQVGEWVIAVGNPFSLSSTVTAGIVSAKGRRIGILEDKFPIES
;
A
#
# COMPACT_ATOMS: atom_id res chain seq x y z
N MET A 1 52.59 -27.16 0.20
CA MET A 1 52.26 -25.98 -0.65
C MET A 1 51.65 -26.36 -2.01
N LYS A 2 52.24 -27.28 -2.79
CA LYS A 2 51.75 -27.64 -4.14
C LYS A 2 50.32 -28.23 -4.19
N THR A 3 49.88 -28.93 -3.15
CA THR A 3 48.54 -29.55 -3.09
C THR A 3 47.43 -28.54 -2.83
N ILE A 4 47.66 -27.59 -1.91
CA ILE A 4 46.72 -26.52 -1.58
C ILE A 4 46.49 -25.60 -2.78
N LEU A 5 47.54 -25.25 -3.52
CA LEU A 5 47.43 -24.42 -4.72
C LEU A 5 46.57 -25.10 -5.81
N LYS A 6 46.66 -26.43 -5.96
CA LYS A 6 45.83 -27.19 -6.89
C LYS A 6 44.35 -27.20 -6.46
N THR A 7 44.06 -27.39 -5.18
CA THR A 7 42.68 -27.38 -4.68
C THR A 7 42.03 -26.00 -4.84
N VAL A 8 42.77 -24.92 -4.55
CA VAL A 8 42.29 -23.55 -4.75
C VAL A 8 42.05 -23.25 -6.23
N LEU A 9 42.95 -23.68 -7.11
CA LEU A 9 42.79 -23.50 -8.55
C LEU A 9 41.55 -24.25 -9.09
N ILE A 10 41.32 -25.48 -8.64
CA ILE A 10 40.15 -26.28 -9.04
C ILE A 10 38.85 -25.60 -8.56
N ALA A 11 38.81 -25.13 -7.31
CA ALA A 11 37.64 -24.42 -6.78
C ALA A 11 37.36 -23.11 -7.54
N PHE A 12 38.39 -22.36 -7.91
CA PHE A 12 38.26 -21.12 -8.67
C PHE A 12 37.72 -21.36 -10.09
N VAL A 13 38.25 -22.38 -10.79
CA VAL A 13 37.78 -22.74 -12.14
C VAL A 13 36.34 -23.25 -12.11
N ALA A 14 35.98 -24.05 -11.10
CA ALA A 14 34.60 -24.50 -10.90
C ALA A 14 33.63 -23.34 -10.64
N GLY A 15 34.06 -22.34 -9.84
CA GLY A 15 33.29 -21.12 -9.60
C GLY A 15 33.04 -20.30 -10.87
N LEU A 16 34.08 -20.12 -11.71
CA LEU A 16 33.94 -19.43 -12.99
C LEU A 16 33.03 -20.18 -13.98
N ALA A 17 33.13 -21.51 -14.05
CA ALA A 17 32.24 -22.32 -14.88
C ALA A 17 30.77 -22.25 -14.38
N GLY A 18 30.55 -22.24 -13.08
CA GLY A 18 29.23 -22.03 -12.47
C GLY A 18 28.65 -20.64 -12.77
N ALA A 19 29.47 -19.59 -12.65
CA ALA A 19 29.05 -18.23 -12.98
C ALA A 19 28.71 -18.09 -14.47
N PHE A 20 29.49 -18.70 -15.36
CA PHE A 20 29.26 -18.66 -16.80
C PHE A 20 27.97 -19.40 -17.20
N THR A 21 27.71 -20.58 -16.62
CA THR A 21 26.47 -21.33 -16.86
C THR A 21 25.24 -20.60 -16.32
N PHE A 22 25.34 -19.96 -15.15
CA PHE A 22 24.29 -19.11 -14.61
C PHE A 22 24.00 -17.89 -15.50
N TYR A 23 25.06 -17.23 -15.99
CA TYR A 23 24.94 -16.11 -16.92
C TYR A 23 24.20 -16.54 -18.20
N LYS A 24 24.64 -17.64 -18.83
CA LYS A 24 24.04 -18.18 -20.06
C LYS A 24 22.58 -18.60 -19.90
N TYR A 25 22.22 -19.20 -18.78
CA TYR A 25 20.88 -19.79 -18.62
C TYR A 25 19.85 -18.84 -18.00
N LYS A 26 20.30 -17.86 -17.20
CA LYS A 26 19.38 -17.01 -16.42
C LYS A 26 19.45 -15.54 -16.79
N ILE A 27 20.62 -15.03 -17.19
CA ILE A 27 20.81 -13.61 -17.50
C ILE A 27 20.69 -13.37 -19.01
N GLU A 28 21.35 -14.16 -19.84
CA GLU A 28 21.34 -13.99 -21.30
C GLU A 28 19.94 -14.05 -21.93
N PRO A 29 19.07 -15.03 -21.62
CA PRO A 29 17.69 -15.01 -22.10
C PRO A 29 16.89 -13.82 -21.54
N ALA A 30 17.19 -13.32 -20.33
CA ALA A 30 16.53 -12.14 -19.78
C ALA A 30 16.96 -10.83 -20.48
N LEU A 31 18.18 -10.76 -21.00
CA LEU A 31 18.68 -9.63 -21.79
C LEU A 31 18.10 -9.62 -23.21
N GLU A 32 17.95 -10.80 -23.83
CA GLU A 32 17.35 -10.93 -25.17
C GLU A 32 15.87 -10.52 -25.16
N ASN A 33 15.12 -10.92 -24.12
CA ASN A 33 13.71 -10.57 -23.93
C ASN A 33 13.49 -9.06 -23.75
N ASN A 34 14.44 -8.35 -23.14
CA ASN A 34 14.37 -6.89 -22.97
C ASN A 34 14.76 -6.12 -24.24
N SER A 35 15.55 -6.69 -25.15
CA SER A 35 15.86 -6.05 -26.44
C SER A 35 14.69 -6.06 -27.42
N LEU A 36 13.75 -6.99 -27.26
CA LEU A 36 12.50 -7.04 -28.03
C LEU A 36 11.45 -6.03 -27.53
N ALA A 37 11.54 -5.59 -26.28
CA ALA A 37 10.67 -4.54 -25.72
C ALA A 37 11.06 -3.12 -26.17
N THR A 38 12.31 -2.90 -26.60
CA THR A 38 12.83 -1.57 -26.98
C THR A 38 12.46 -1.15 -28.41
N HIS A 39 11.90 -2.04 -29.24
CA HIS A 39 11.51 -1.72 -30.63
C HIS A 39 10.02 -1.39 -30.83
N GLN A 40 9.19 -1.38 -29.78
CA GLN A 40 7.77 -1.00 -29.89
C GLN A 40 7.42 0.40 -29.36
N LEU A 41 8.42 1.18 -28.93
CA LEU A 41 8.24 2.58 -28.50
C LEU A 41 8.90 3.56 -29.48
N THR A 42 8.63 3.44 -30.79
CA THR A 42 8.94 4.51 -31.77
C THR A 42 7.94 4.50 -32.93
N SER A 43 6.65 4.42 -32.60
CA SER A 43 5.59 4.77 -33.56
C SER A 43 4.43 5.47 -32.84
N ALA A 44 4.73 6.60 -32.22
CA ALA A 44 3.75 7.66 -32.01
C ALA A 44 4.11 8.78 -32.99
N ARG A 45 3.65 8.57 -34.23
CA ARG A 45 3.33 9.57 -35.24
C ARG A 45 3.35 11.03 -34.75
N SER A 46 4.39 11.77 -35.16
CA SER A 46 4.25 13.20 -35.43
C SER A 46 3.44 13.35 -36.71
N PHE A 47 2.16 13.71 -36.58
CA PHE A 47 1.41 14.32 -37.68
C PHE A 47 1.60 15.82 -37.55
N THR A 48 2.49 16.36 -38.37
CA THR A 48 2.45 17.76 -38.78
C THR A 48 1.44 17.85 -39.91
N ASP A 49 0.21 18.24 -39.60
CA ASP A 49 -0.72 18.75 -40.60
C ASP A 49 -0.56 20.28 -40.62
N ASP A 50 0.41 20.73 -41.42
CA ASP A 50 0.32 22.03 -42.08
C ASP A 50 -0.54 21.85 -43.34
N GLU A 51 -1.45 22.80 -43.57
CA GLU A 51 -2.50 22.86 -44.60
C GLU A 51 -3.85 22.20 -44.25
N ALA A 52 -4.76 23.00 -43.68
CA ALA A 52 -6.06 23.28 -44.30
C ALA A 52 -6.82 24.36 -43.50
N GLU A 53 -6.54 25.61 -43.84
CA GLU A 53 -7.46 26.72 -43.62
C GLU A 53 -8.74 26.50 -44.47
N LYS A 54 -9.86 26.06 -43.85
CA LYS A 54 -11.20 26.51 -44.25
C LYS A 54 -12.32 26.06 -43.30
N THR A 55 -13.04 27.08 -42.79
CA THR A 55 -14.47 27.05 -42.41
C THR A 55 -14.91 26.08 -41.31
N SER A 56 -14.93 26.57 -40.07
CA SER A 56 -16.05 26.27 -39.16
C SER A 56 -16.24 27.46 -38.22
N GLU A 57 -17.35 28.17 -38.38
CA GLU A 57 -17.75 29.24 -37.47
C GLU A 57 -17.83 28.69 -36.03
N PRO A 58 -17.45 29.48 -35.01
CA PRO A 58 -17.67 29.06 -33.63
C PRO A 58 -19.18 28.98 -33.38
N LEU A 59 -19.66 27.82 -32.94
CA LEU A 59 -20.99 27.67 -32.35
C LEU A 59 -21.10 28.61 -31.14
N THR A 60 -21.69 29.78 -31.35
CA THR A 60 -22.07 30.70 -30.29
C THR A 60 -23.32 30.17 -29.61
N LEU A 61 -23.13 29.25 -28.67
CA LEU A 61 -24.14 28.95 -27.65
C LEU A 61 -24.15 30.09 -26.63
N ALA A 62 -24.59 31.27 -27.06
CA ALA A 62 -24.97 32.37 -26.19
C ALA A 62 -26.43 32.18 -25.76
N ASP A 63 -26.71 31.08 -25.05
CA ASP A 63 -27.99 30.88 -24.37
C ASP A 63 -27.81 31.15 -22.88
N ASN A 64 -28.05 32.41 -22.51
CA ASN A 64 -28.60 32.93 -21.26
C ASN A 64 -28.72 32.00 -20.03
N PHE A 65 -27.63 31.36 -19.57
CA PHE A 65 -27.58 30.78 -18.23
C PHE A 65 -27.20 31.87 -17.21
N ASN A 66 -28.19 32.69 -16.85
CA ASN A 66 -28.17 33.43 -15.58
C ASN A 66 -28.30 32.44 -14.42
N THR A 67 -27.24 31.71 -14.12
CA THR A 67 -27.12 30.94 -12.88
C THR A 67 -25.97 31.50 -12.08
N ASN A 68 -26.23 32.63 -11.41
CA ASN A 68 -25.52 33.00 -10.19
C ASN A 68 -25.89 32.01 -9.05
N VAL A 69 -25.83 30.72 -9.32
CA VAL A 69 -25.91 29.67 -8.31
C VAL A 69 -24.47 29.44 -7.87
N SER A 70 -24.00 30.33 -7.01
CA SER A 70 -22.77 30.09 -6.26
C SER A 70 -23.08 28.98 -5.26
N LEU A 71 -22.78 27.74 -5.64
CA LEU A 71 -22.81 26.64 -4.70
C LEU A 71 -21.77 26.97 -3.61
N PRO A 72 -22.12 26.86 -2.32
CA PRO A 72 -21.14 27.06 -1.27
C PRO A 72 -19.93 26.14 -1.54
N PRO A 73 -18.69 26.64 -1.39
CA PRO A 73 -17.50 25.80 -1.53
C PRO A 73 -17.63 24.59 -0.61
N VAL A 74 -17.35 23.39 -1.15
CA VAL A 74 -17.34 22.17 -0.35
C VAL A 74 -16.15 22.24 0.60
N ASP A 75 -16.43 22.32 1.91
CA ASP A 75 -15.42 22.33 2.97
C ASP A 75 -15.40 20.99 3.71
N PHE A 76 -14.21 20.40 3.80
CA PHE A 76 -13.97 19.13 4.48
C PHE A 76 -13.42 19.31 5.90
N SER A 77 -13.19 20.55 6.34
CA SER A 77 -12.54 20.86 7.62
C SER A 77 -13.30 20.27 8.79
N GLU A 78 -14.64 20.39 8.81
CA GLU A 78 -15.46 19.84 9.90
C GLU A 78 -15.36 18.31 9.98
N ALA A 79 -15.46 17.62 8.84
CA ALA A 79 -15.35 16.17 8.78
C ALA A 79 -13.95 15.71 9.21
N ALA A 80 -12.90 16.42 8.78
CA ALA A 80 -11.52 16.15 9.18
C ALA A 80 -11.33 16.35 10.69
N THR A 81 -11.82 17.46 11.27
CA THR A 81 -11.73 17.74 12.71
C THR A 81 -12.40 16.65 13.55
N LYS A 82 -13.51 16.06 13.08
CA LYS A 82 -14.19 14.95 13.76
C LYS A 82 -13.47 13.61 13.59
N ALA A 83 -12.90 13.34 12.41
CA ALA A 83 -12.31 12.03 12.08
C ALA A 83 -10.86 11.88 12.57
N ILE A 84 -10.02 12.91 12.42
CA ILE A 84 -8.58 12.86 12.73
C ILE A 84 -8.27 12.33 14.14
N PRO A 85 -8.97 12.75 15.21
CA PRO A 85 -8.68 12.26 16.57
C PRO A 85 -8.92 10.76 16.75
N SER A 86 -9.71 10.14 15.88
CA SER A 86 -10.05 8.71 15.93
C SER A 86 -9.06 7.83 15.15
N VAL A 87 -8.05 8.41 14.49
CA VAL A 87 -7.08 7.69 13.66
C VAL A 87 -5.74 7.57 14.36
N VAL A 88 -5.19 6.36 14.39
CA VAL A 88 -3.94 6.01 15.07
C VAL A 88 -2.88 5.53 14.10
N TYR A 89 -1.62 5.60 14.51
CA TYR A 89 -0.52 4.93 13.81
C TYR A 89 -0.27 3.56 14.42
N ILE A 90 -0.05 2.56 13.58
CA ILE A 90 0.24 1.18 14.00
C ILE A 90 1.66 0.84 13.55
N ASN A 91 2.43 0.34 14.50
CA ASN A 91 3.77 -0.17 14.31
C ASN A 91 3.79 -1.66 14.65
N SER A 92 4.19 -2.48 13.69
CA SER A 92 4.15 -3.93 13.76
C SER A 92 5.57 -4.46 13.66
N ILE A 93 6.05 -5.07 14.74
CA ILE A 93 7.43 -5.49 14.91
C ILE A 93 7.48 -7.02 14.83
N SER A 94 8.27 -7.54 13.89
CA SER A 94 8.48 -8.97 13.68
C SER A 94 9.96 -9.33 13.83
N LYS A 95 10.27 -10.47 14.45
CA LYS A 95 11.63 -11.01 14.49
C LYS A 95 12.01 -11.51 13.11
N GLY A 96 13.17 -11.09 12.63
CA GLY A 96 13.76 -11.63 11.41
C GLY A 96 14.06 -13.11 11.55
N VAL A 97 13.85 -13.86 10.48
CA VAL A 97 14.28 -15.26 10.42
C VAL A 97 15.80 -15.27 10.30
N ALA A 98 16.49 -15.93 11.24
CA ALA A 98 17.92 -16.15 11.15
C ALA A 98 18.24 -16.93 9.86
N THR A 99 19.13 -16.41 9.03
CA THR A 99 19.48 -17.07 7.76
C THR A 99 20.54 -18.14 8.00
N SER A 100 20.60 -19.16 7.14
CA SER A 100 21.64 -20.20 7.19
C SER A 100 23.06 -19.63 7.07
N TRP A 101 23.20 -18.46 6.43
CA TRP A 101 24.44 -17.69 6.36
C TRP A 101 24.82 -17.04 7.71
N ASP A 102 23.85 -16.64 8.53
CA ASP A 102 24.06 -16.05 9.87
C ASP A 102 24.69 -17.08 10.83
N TRP A 103 24.21 -18.34 10.78
CA TRP A 103 24.83 -19.47 11.49
C TRP A 103 26.23 -19.84 10.98
N PHE A 104 26.50 -19.66 9.68
CA PHE A 104 27.79 -19.98 9.08
C PHE A 104 28.88 -18.95 9.41
N PHE A 105 28.52 -17.66 9.51
CA PHE A 105 29.48 -16.57 9.76
C PHE A 105 29.50 -16.08 11.22
N GLY A 106 28.75 -16.73 12.13
CA GLY A 106 28.69 -16.33 13.54
C GLY A 106 28.02 -14.97 13.76
N GLY A 107 27.17 -14.54 12.83
CA GLY A 107 26.35 -13.35 12.96
C GLY A 107 25.12 -13.64 13.83
N THR A 108 24.67 -12.65 14.59
CA THR A 108 23.41 -12.69 15.35
C THR A 108 22.40 -11.68 14.81
N SER A 109 22.50 -11.28 13.54
CA SER A 109 21.60 -10.27 13.01
C SER A 109 20.30 -10.91 12.50
N SER A 110 19.45 -11.31 13.46
CA SER A 110 18.00 -11.33 13.22
C SER A 110 17.58 -9.90 12.89
N GLN A 111 17.48 -9.57 11.60
CA GLN A 111 16.97 -8.27 11.19
C GLN A 111 15.50 -8.15 11.59
N THR A 112 15.22 -7.33 12.61
CA THR A 112 13.84 -6.98 12.95
C THR A 112 13.17 -6.35 11.74
N GLN A 113 12.11 -6.97 11.24
CA GLN A 113 11.30 -6.41 10.17
C GLN A 113 10.16 -5.60 10.82
N VAL A 114 10.06 -4.34 10.41
CA VAL A 114 9.04 -3.41 10.88
C VAL A 114 8.05 -3.16 9.74
N SER A 115 6.77 -3.36 10.03
CA SER A 115 5.65 -2.96 9.19
C SER A 115 4.91 -1.81 9.85
N SER A 116 4.35 -0.90 9.07
CA SER A 116 3.59 0.22 9.60
C SER A 116 2.29 0.45 8.84
N GLY A 117 1.31 1.04 9.53
CA GLY A 117 0.00 1.31 8.97
C GLY A 117 -0.79 2.29 9.82
N SER A 118 -2.07 2.41 9.51
CA SER A 118 -3.02 3.20 10.29
C SER A 118 -4.12 2.31 10.84
N GLY A 119 -4.73 2.77 11.93
CA GLY A 119 -5.91 2.15 12.52
C GLY A 119 -6.96 3.19 12.85
N VAL A 120 -8.18 2.72 13.12
CA VAL A 120 -9.30 3.56 13.51
C VAL A 120 -9.84 3.07 14.85
N ILE A 121 -9.94 3.98 15.82
CA ILE A 121 -10.57 3.75 17.12
C ILE A 121 -12.07 3.63 16.88
N PHE A 122 -12.65 2.45 17.14
CA PHE A 122 -14.08 2.20 16.90
C PHE A 122 -14.92 2.19 18.19
N THR A 123 -14.28 2.04 19.36
CA THR A 123 -14.93 2.21 20.67
C THR A 123 -14.08 3.03 21.62
N ALA A 124 -14.74 3.67 22.60
CA ALA A 124 -14.10 4.55 23.56
C ALA A 124 -13.21 3.82 24.60
N ASP A 125 -13.36 2.50 24.73
CA ASP A 125 -12.63 1.61 25.64
C ASP A 125 -11.39 0.95 25.00
N GLY A 126 -10.94 1.43 23.83
CA GLY A 126 -9.63 1.07 23.31
C GLY A 126 -9.61 0.03 22.19
N TYR A 127 -10.75 -0.29 21.58
CA TYR A 127 -10.72 -1.17 20.42
C TYR A 127 -10.46 -0.41 19.12
N ILE A 128 -9.55 -0.97 18.30
CA ILE A 128 -9.04 -0.37 17.08
C ILE A 128 -9.18 -1.37 15.93
N VAL A 129 -9.69 -0.91 14.79
CA VAL A 129 -9.75 -1.69 13.54
C VAL A 129 -8.59 -1.28 12.63
N THR A 130 -7.96 -2.25 12.00
CA THR A 130 -6.91 -2.06 10.99
C THR A 130 -6.94 -3.18 9.95
N ASN A 131 -6.01 -3.15 9.00
CA ASN A 131 -5.86 -4.21 8.03
C ASN A 131 -5.11 -5.41 8.62
N ASN A 132 -5.51 -6.62 8.25
CA ASN A 132 -4.84 -7.85 8.68
C ASN A 132 -3.38 -7.88 8.21
N HIS A 133 -3.09 -7.49 6.96
CA HIS A 133 -1.70 -7.50 6.45
C HIS A 133 -0.75 -6.57 7.22
N VAL A 134 -1.26 -5.56 7.93
CA VAL A 134 -0.44 -4.68 8.78
C VAL A 134 0.09 -5.45 10.00
N VAL A 135 -0.70 -6.40 10.52
CA VAL A 135 -0.42 -7.09 11.80
C VAL A 135 -0.10 -8.58 11.66
N ALA A 136 -0.29 -9.19 10.49
CA ALA A 136 -0.27 -10.64 10.27
C ALA A 136 1.01 -11.36 10.74
N SER A 137 2.17 -10.70 10.67
CA SER A 137 3.47 -11.28 11.06
C SER A 137 4.07 -10.62 12.30
N ALA A 138 3.30 -9.79 13.01
CA ALA A 138 3.79 -9.04 14.15
C ALA A 138 3.97 -9.97 15.37
N GLU A 139 5.14 -9.92 16.01
CA GLU A 139 5.31 -10.48 17.35
C GLU A 139 4.87 -9.46 18.42
N ARG A 140 5.09 -8.18 18.15
CA ARG A 140 4.66 -7.06 19.00
C ARG A 140 3.97 -6.02 18.12
N ILE A 141 2.80 -5.58 18.57
CA ILE A 141 2.05 -4.50 17.94
C ILE A 141 2.04 -3.31 18.90
N GLU A 142 2.45 -2.16 18.39
CA GLU A 142 2.44 -0.89 19.10
C GLU A 142 1.51 0.09 18.39
N VAL A 143 0.60 0.69 19.15
CA VAL A 143 -0.27 1.77 18.68
C VAL A 143 0.29 3.08 19.20
N ILE A 144 0.56 4.01 18.30
CA ILE A 144 1.01 5.36 18.65
C ILE A 144 -0.16 6.33 18.51
N TYR A 145 -0.53 6.95 19.62
CA TYR A 145 -1.63 7.90 19.71
C TYR A 145 -1.28 9.05 20.65
N ASN A 146 -1.51 10.29 20.22
CA ASN A 146 -1.18 11.50 20.99
C ASN A 146 0.26 11.50 21.58
N LYS A 147 1.23 11.05 20.79
CA LYS A 147 2.66 10.91 21.17
C LYS A 147 2.91 9.90 22.31
N ARG A 148 1.94 9.04 22.61
CA ARG A 148 2.05 7.94 23.56
C ARG A 148 2.04 6.62 22.78
N ASN A 149 2.86 5.67 23.25
CA ASN A 149 2.93 4.33 22.70
C ASN A 149 2.18 3.38 23.62
N TYR A 150 1.26 2.62 23.04
CA TYR A 150 0.47 1.61 23.71
C TYR A 150 0.83 0.25 23.12
N VAL A 151 1.08 -0.74 23.97
CA VAL A 151 1.18 -2.13 23.50
C VAL A 151 -0.25 -2.59 23.24
N ALA A 152 -0.50 -3.10 22.04
CA ALA A 152 -1.81 -3.58 21.65
C ALA A 152 -1.87 -5.12 21.71
N GLU A 153 -2.99 -5.63 22.20
CA GLU A 153 -3.36 -7.04 22.11
C GLU A 153 -4.12 -7.28 20.80
N LEU A 154 -3.81 -8.38 20.13
CA LEU A 154 -4.58 -8.84 18.98
C LEU A 154 -5.82 -9.58 19.46
N VAL A 155 -7.00 -8.98 19.28
CA VAL A 155 -8.29 -9.58 19.65
C VAL A 155 -8.72 -10.63 18.62
N GLY A 156 -8.48 -10.35 17.34
CA GLY A 156 -8.81 -11.28 16.26
C GLY A 156 -8.46 -10.74 14.88
N THR A 157 -8.37 -11.64 13.90
CA THR A 157 -8.14 -11.33 12.49
C THR A 157 -9.11 -12.07 11.59
N ASP A 158 -9.40 -11.48 10.45
CA ASP A 158 -10.06 -12.10 9.32
C ASP A 158 -9.20 -11.89 8.06
N PRO A 159 -8.40 -12.90 7.66
CA PRO A 159 -7.60 -12.84 6.46
C PRO A 159 -8.42 -12.72 5.16
N SER A 160 -9.69 -13.15 5.15
CA SER A 160 -10.54 -13.15 3.95
C SER A 160 -11.06 -11.75 3.59
N THR A 161 -11.23 -10.89 4.60
CA THR A 161 -11.61 -9.48 4.42
C THR A 161 -10.44 -8.52 4.64
N ASP A 162 -9.25 -9.04 4.92
CA ASP A 162 -8.07 -8.28 5.33
C ASP A 162 -8.33 -7.34 6.52
N LEU A 163 -9.05 -7.82 7.55
CA LEU A 163 -9.39 -7.03 8.75
C LEU A 163 -8.73 -7.61 10.01
N ALA A 164 -8.38 -6.73 10.95
CA ALA A 164 -7.91 -7.09 12.27
C ALA A 164 -8.47 -6.14 13.34
N VAL A 165 -8.68 -6.68 14.53
CA VAL A 165 -9.12 -5.93 15.72
C VAL A 165 -8.03 -6.00 16.78
N LEU A 166 -7.64 -4.82 17.24
CA LEU A 166 -6.65 -4.63 18.29
C LEU A 166 -7.33 -4.02 19.54
N LYS A 167 -6.77 -4.28 20.71
CA LYS A 167 -7.16 -3.66 21.98
C LYS A 167 -5.97 -2.98 22.62
N ILE A 168 -6.15 -1.74 23.07
CA ILE A 168 -5.19 -1.02 23.91
C ILE A 168 -5.81 -0.69 25.27
N GLU A 169 -4.97 -0.63 26.30
CA GLU A 169 -5.39 -0.26 27.66
C GLU A 169 -5.45 1.26 27.83
N GLU A 170 -6.48 1.87 27.24
CA GLU A 170 -6.81 3.30 27.36
C GLU A 170 -8.32 3.50 27.24
N ASN A 171 -8.84 4.49 27.96
CA ASN A 171 -10.27 4.78 28.01
C ASN A 171 -10.56 6.22 27.56
N ASN A 172 -11.84 6.54 27.34
CA ASN A 172 -12.29 7.86 26.89
C ASN A 172 -11.64 8.29 25.56
N LEU A 173 -11.38 7.32 24.68
CA LEU A 173 -10.87 7.60 23.35
C LEU A 173 -12.00 8.15 22.45
N PRO A 174 -11.69 9.04 21.49
CA PRO A 174 -12.65 9.51 20.51
C PRO A 174 -12.92 8.38 19.51
N ALA A 175 -14.04 7.68 19.70
CA ALA A 175 -14.49 6.65 18.77
C ALA A 175 -15.10 7.29 17.51
N ILE A 176 -14.78 6.71 16.35
CA ILE A 176 -15.37 7.15 15.09
C ILE A 176 -16.88 6.86 15.08
N THR A 177 -17.67 7.77 14.50
CA THR A 177 -19.08 7.49 14.26
C THR A 177 -19.23 6.58 13.03
N LEU A 178 -19.94 5.47 13.17
CA LEU A 178 -20.18 4.53 12.08
C LEU A 178 -21.34 5.00 11.19
N GLY A 179 -21.09 5.09 9.89
CA GLY A 179 -22.12 5.30 8.86
C GLY A 179 -22.62 4.00 8.24
N ASN A 180 -23.69 4.09 7.44
CA ASN A 180 -24.19 2.95 6.68
C ASN A 180 -23.67 2.98 5.23
N ALA A 181 -22.75 2.07 4.92
CA ALA A 181 -22.15 1.96 3.59
C ALA A 181 -23.17 1.62 2.47
N LYS A 182 -24.35 1.07 2.79
CA LYS A 182 -25.39 0.79 1.79
C LYS A 182 -25.97 2.07 1.19
N ASN A 183 -26.05 3.13 1.99
CA ASN A 183 -26.65 4.41 1.62
C ASN A 183 -25.69 5.30 0.80
N VAL A 184 -24.39 5.02 0.85
CA VAL A 184 -23.38 5.76 0.09
C VAL A 184 -23.59 5.58 -1.41
N GLN A 185 -23.43 6.64 -2.21
CA GLN A 185 -23.60 6.61 -3.67
C GLN A 185 -22.29 6.91 -4.41
N VAL A 186 -22.18 6.39 -5.63
CA VAL A 186 -21.07 6.75 -6.54
C VAL A 186 -21.16 8.23 -6.87
N GLY A 187 -20.04 8.95 -6.78
CA GLY A 187 -19.96 10.40 -6.96
C GLY A 187 -20.08 11.20 -5.68
N GLU A 188 -20.46 10.59 -4.55
CA GLU A 188 -20.47 11.30 -3.26
C GLU A 188 -19.05 11.67 -2.83
N TRP A 189 -18.92 12.88 -2.24
CA TRP A 189 -17.67 13.35 -1.68
C TRP A 189 -17.27 12.53 -0.45
N VAL A 190 -15.98 12.20 -0.38
CA VAL A 190 -15.38 11.48 0.74
C VAL A 190 -14.03 12.08 1.09
N ILE A 191 -13.61 11.86 2.34
CA ILE A 191 -12.23 12.05 2.75
C ILE A 191 -11.63 10.72 3.21
N ALA A 192 -10.39 10.47 2.82
CA ALA A 192 -9.56 9.42 3.39
C ALA A 192 -8.67 10.06 4.45
N VAL A 193 -8.66 9.49 5.65
CA VAL A 193 -7.82 9.93 6.77
C VAL A 193 -6.89 8.80 7.15
N GLY A 194 -5.59 9.08 7.21
CA GLY A 194 -4.57 8.13 7.62
C GLY A 194 -3.51 8.79 8.49
N ASN A 195 -2.69 8.00 9.15
CA ASN A 195 -1.54 8.46 9.91
C ASN A 195 -0.36 7.54 9.62
N PRO A 196 0.34 7.68 8.48
CA PRO A 196 1.36 6.71 8.03
C PRO A 196 2.73 6.88 8.70
N PHE A 197 2.99 7.99 9.43
CA PHE A 197 4.32 8.28 9.98
C PHE A 197 4.33 8.80 11.42
N SER A 198 3.18 8.83 12.11
CA SER A 198 3.05 9.39 13.47
C SER A 198 3.47 10.88 13.60
N LEU A 199 3.67 11.60 12.50
CA LEU A 199 4.10 13.01 12.50
C LEU A 199 2.90 13.96 12.38
N SER A 200 1.90 13.60 11.56
CA SER A 200 0.65 14.33 11.34
C SER A 200 -0.30 13.43 10.54
N SER A 201 -1.58 13.38 10.91
CA SER A 201 -2.58 12.67 10.11
C SER A 201 -2.72 13.35 8.74
N THR A 202 -2.77 12.55 7.69
CA THR A 202 -2.99 13.00 6.31
C THR A 202 -4.46 12.87 5.97
N VAL A 203 -5.01 13.90 5.33
CA VAL A 203 -6.38 13.90 4.81
C VAL A 203 -6.32 14.08 3.29
N THR A 204 -7.03 13.23 2.56
CA THR A 204 -7.15 13.31 1.10
C THR A 204 -8.63 13.34 0.74
N ALA A 205 -9.07 14.35 -0.01
CA ALA A 205 -10.44 14.43 -0.51
C ALA A 205 -10.58 13.72 -1.85
N GLY A 206 -11.76 13.14 -2.10
CA GLY A 206 -12.08 12.48 -3.35
C GLY A 206 -13.57 12.17 -3.44
N ILE A 207 -13.92 11.30 -4.38
CA ILE A 207 -15.30 10.83 -4.56
C ILE A 207 -15.36 9.31 -4.49
N VAL A 208 -16.52 8.78 -4.13
CA VAL A 208 -16.81 7.34 -4.26
C VAL A 208 -16.80 6.99 -5.74
N SER A 209 -15.77 6.26 -6.19
CA SER A 209 -15.64 5.91 -7.60
C SER A 209 -16.46 4.69 -8.02
N ALA A 210 -16.72 3.75 -7.11
CA ALA A 210 -17.50 2.54 -7.35
C ALA A 210 -17.93 1.89 -6.03
N LYS A 211 -18.91 0.97 -6.10
CA LYS A 211 -19.35 0.12 -4.98
C LYS A 211 -19.22 -1.36 -5.36
N GLY A 212 -19.07 -2.23 -4.36
CA GLY A 212 -19.11 -3.69 -4.55
C GLY A 212 -17.99 -4.27 -5.42
N ARG A 213 -16.85 -3.59 -5.53
CA ARG A 213 -15.71 -4.12 -6.30
C ARG A 213 -15.16 -5.36 -5.60
N ARG A 214 -15.09 -6.48 -6.35
CA ARG A 214 -14.19 -7.59 -6.03
C ARG A 214 -12.82 -7.27 -6.61
N ILE A 215 -11.94 -6.76 -5.77
CA ILE A 215 -10.53 -6.58 -6.10
C ILE A 215 -9.85 -7.87 -5.64
N GLY A 216 -9.47 -8.75 -6.58
CA GLY A 216 -8.82 -10.04 -6.29
C GLY A 216 -7.41 -9.88 -5.74
N ILE A 217 -7.26 -9.12 -4.66
CA ILE A 217 -6.02 -8.84 -3.94
C ILE A 217 -5.70 -9.98 -2.97
N LEU A 218 -6.70 -10.77 -2.60
CA LEU A 218 -6.59 -11.94 -1.74
C LEU A 218 -6.83 -13.19 -2.61
N GLU A 219 -5.95 -14.18 -2.49
CA GLU A 219 -6.15 -15.47 -3.15
C GLU A 219 -7.36 -16.16 -2.48
N ASP A 220 -8.45 -16.32 -3.24
CA ASP A 220 -9.73 -16.88 -2.79
C ASP A 220 -9.54 -18.33 -2.28
N LYS A 221 -9.15 -18.50 -1.02
CA LYS A 221 -8.96 -19.84 -0.41
C LYS A 221 -10.25 -20.56 -0.07
N PHE A 222 -11.40 -19.93 -0.24
CA PHE A 222 -12.71 -20.57 -0.06
C PHE A 222 -13.70 -20.06 -1.11
N PRO A 223 -13.81 -20.74 -2.27
CA PRO A 223 -14.95 -20.54 -3.15
C PRO A 223 -16.21 -20.93 -2.39
N ILE A 224 -17.07 -19.95 -2.14
CA ILE A 224 -18.42 -20.20 -1.67
C ILE A 224 -19.18 -20.74 -2.89
N GLU A 225 -19.36 -22.06 -2.96
CA GLU A 225 -20.28 -22.66 -3.92
C GLU A 225 -21.72 -22.60 -3.41
N SER A 226 -22.58 -22.17 -4.35
CA SER A 226 -24.06 -22.19 -4.43
C SER A 226 -24.88 -21.64 -3.26
#